data_AF-A0A0H2YJJ2-F1
#
_entry.id   AF-A0A0H2YJJ2-F1
#
_cell.length_a   1.000
_cell.length_b   1.000
_cell.length_c   1.000
_cell.angle_alpha   90.00
_cell.angle_beta   90.00
_cell.angle_gamma   90.00
#
_symmetry.space_group_name_H-M   'P 1'
#
loop_
_entity.id
_entity.type
_entity.pdbx_description
1 polymer ?
#
loop_
_entity_poly.entity_id
_entity_poly.type
_entity_poly.pdbx_seq_one_letter_code
_entity_poly.pdbx_strand_id
1 'polypeptide(L)'
;MFNVPPLKGMMTVIYEFPVDAETTLQNYDIYFTNEELTEDQKALIEWYRNVFRPEDLRLVESVQKGLKSRGYRGQGRIMADDKGSGISEHGIAHFHNLVAKVFQE
;
A
#
# COMPACT_ATOMS: atom_id res chain seq x y z
N MET A 1 -2.29 3.28 -7.12
CA MET A 1 -2.98 4.18 -6.15
C MET A 1 -2.31 5.56 -6.21
N PHE A 2 -3.06 6.67 -6.11
CA PHE A 2 -2.46 8.00 -5.97
C PHE A 2 -2.87 8.63 -4.62
N ASN A 3 -1.97 9.40 -4.02
CA ASN A 3 -2.18 10.10 -2.76
C ASN A 3 -1.95 11.60 -2.95
N VAL A 4 -2.85 12.41 -2.40
CA VAL A 4 -2.70 13.86 -2.33
C VAL A 4 -2.54 14.24 -0.86
N PRO A 5 -1.29 14.36 -0.36
CA PRO A 5 -1.04 14.73 1.03
C PRO A 5 -1.44 16.18 1.30
N PRO A 6 -1.54 16.60 2.58
CA PRO A 6 -1.79 18.00 2.94
C PRO A 6 -0.55 18.91 2.71
N LEU A 7 0.20 18.68 1.62
CA LEU A 7 1.28 19.54 1.13
C LEU A 7 0.91 20.02 -0.27
N LYS A 8 0.77 21.35 -0.43
CA LYS A 8 0.35 21.97 -1.69
C LYS A 8 1.34 21.62 -2.81
N GLY A 9 0.81 21.20 -3.96
CA GLY A 9 1.61 20.91 -5.14
C GLY A 9 2.39 19.61 -5.08
N MET A 10 2.03 18.69 -4.17
CA MET A 10 2.62 17.36 -4.05
C MET A 10 1.60 16.27 -4.37
N MET A 11 2.06 15.21 -5.01
CA MET A 11 1.34 13.95 -5.16
C MET A 11 2.32 12.79 -5.02
N THR A 12 1.89 11.67 -4.45
CA THR A 12 2.62 10.40 -4.58
C THR A 12 1.79 9.37 -5.31
N VAL A 13 2.44 8.49 -6.06
CA VAL A 13 1.76 7.40 -6.79
C VAL A 13 2.47 6.09 -6.53
N ILE A 14 1.69 5.06 -6.20
CA ILE A 14 2.14 3.67 -6.08
C ILE A 14 1.65 2.93 -7.31
N TYR A 15 2.59 2.48 -8.14
CA TYR A 15 2.33 1.58 -9.25
C TYR A 15 2.76 0.18 -8.84
N GLU A 16 1.88 -0.79 -9.02
CA GLU A 16 2.13 -2.21 -8.73
C GLU A 16 2.12 -2.99 -10.04
N PHE A 17 3.26 -3.60 -10.37
CA PHE A 17 3.45 -4.40 -11.57
C PHE A 17 3.72 -5.86 -11.14
N PRO A 18 2.70 -6.74 -11.11
CA PRO A 18 2.88 -8.13 -10.73
C PRO A 18 3.87 -8.82 -11.66
N VAL A 19 4.85 -9.53 -11.09
CA VAL A 19 5.85 -10.31 -11.84
C VAL A 19 5.46 -11.78 -11.85
N ASP A 20 5.15 -12.32 -10.68
CA ASP A 20 4.67 -13.68 -10.47
C ASP A 20 3.73 -13.73 -9.25
N ALA A 21 3.38 -14.94 -8.81
CA ALA A 21 2.43 -15.15 -7.70
C ALA A 21 2.92 -14.60 -6.34
N GLU A 22 4.22 -14.37 -6.16
CA GLU A 22 4.82 -13.96 -4.88
C GLU A 22 5.73 -12.72 -5.01
N THR A 23 5.83 -12.13 -6.21
CA THR A 23 6.72 -11.01 -6.51
C THR A 23 5.97 -9.91 -7.25
N THR A 24 6.02 -8.68 -6.73
CA THR A 24 5.48 -7.49 -7.38
C THR A 24 6.54 -6.40 -7.43
N LEU A 25 6.83 -5.88 -8.62
CA LEU A 25 7.66 -4.69 -8.79
C LEU A 25 6.81 -3.47 -8.44
N GLN A 26 7.35 -2.55 -7.63
CA GLN A 26 6.67 -1.30 -7.31
C GLN A 26 7.49 -0.08 -7.69
N ASN A 27 6.85 0.87 -8.37
CA ASN A 27 7.35 2.24 -8.46
C ASN A 27 6.59 3.10 -7.44
N TYR A 28 7.34 3.76 -6.57
CA TYR A 28 6.81 4.76 -5.64
C TYR A 28 7.33 6.13 -6.05
N ASP A 29 6.49 6.88 -6.74
CA ASP A 29 6.88 8.16 -7.32
C ASP A 29 6.42 9.31 -6.44
N ILE A 30 7.29 10.31 -6.28
CA ILE A 30 7.02 11.56 -5.56
C ILE A 30 7.10 12.70 -6.57
N TYR A 31 5.99 13.39 -6.77
CA TYR A 31 5.88 14.51 -7.70
C TYR A 31 5.68 15.82 -6.96
N PHE A 32 6.43 16.84 -7.36
CA PHE A 32 6.26 18.23 -6.93
C PHE A 32 5.99 19.12 -8.15
N THR A 33 5.28 20.23 -7.95
CA THR A 33 5.03 21.21 -9.03
C THR A 33 6.27 22.04 -9.41
N ASN A 34 7.29 22.06 -8.57
CA ASN A 34 8.55 22.78 -8.78
C ASN A 34 9.69 21.80 -9.15
N GLU A 35 10.58 22.25 -10.03
CA GLU A 35 11.76 21.48 -10.46
C GLU A 35 12.89 21.54 -9.41
N GLU A 36 13.21 22.75 -8.94
CA GLU A 36 14.18 22.94 -7.86
C GLU A 36 13.54 22.67 -6.50
N LEU A 37 13.95 21.58 -5.85
CA LEU A 37 13.38 21.16 -4.57
C LEU A 37 13.86 22.03 -3.41
N THR A 38 12.94 22.37 -2.51
CA THR A 38 13.28 22.98 -1.22
C THR A 38 13.96 21.96 -0.30
N GLU A 39 14.65 22.44 0.74
CA GLU A 39 15.27 21.54 1.73
C GLU A 39 14.22 20.68 2.45
N ASP A 40 13.03 21.21 2.74
CA ASP A 40 11.93 20.44 3.32
C ASP A 40 11.44 19.32 2.39
N GLN A 41 11.36 19.58 1.07
CA GLN A 41 10.96 18.57 0.09
C GLN A 41 12.02 17.46 -0.03
N LYS A 42 13.31 17.81 -0.01
CA LYS A 42 14.41 16.82 0.01
C LYS A 42 14.38 15.98 1.28
N ALA A 43 14.19 16.62 2.44
CA ALA A 43 14.07 15.93 3.73
C ALA A 43 12.85 14.98 3.74
N LEU A 44 11.72 15.41 3.15
CA LEU A 44 10.53 14.58 3.01
C LEU A 44 10.78 13.36 2.11
N ILE A 45 11.47 13.52 0.97
CA ILE A 45 11.87 12.39 0.11
C ILE A 45 12.72 11.38 0.89
N GLU A 46 13.71 11.85 1.64
CA GLU A 46 14.56 10.97 2.45
C GLU A 46 13.79 10.27 3.57
N TRP A 47 12.81 10.95 4.18
CA TRP A 47 11.92 10.32 5.15
C TRP A 47 11.05 9.23 4.50
N TYR A 48 10.48 9.49 3.32
CA TYR A 48 9.75 8.46 2.57
C TYR A 48 10.64 7.25 2.27
N ARG A 49 11.88 7.50 1.82
CA ARG A 49 12.83 6.44 1.46
C ARG A 49 13.27 5.60 2.66
N ASN A 50 13.61 6.23 3.78
CA ASN A 50 14.34 5.57 4.86
C ASN A 50 13.44 5.15 6.04
N VAL A 51 12.24 5.72 6.15
CA VAL A 51 11.31 5.45 7.26
C VAL A 51 10.00 4.85 6.73
N PHE A 52 9.21 5.65 6.02
CA PHE A 52 7.83 5.30 5.68
C PHE A 52 7.72 4.08 4.74
N ARG A 53 8.44 4.09 3.61
CA ARG A 53 8.35 2.98 2.64
C ARG A 53 8.94 1.66 3.16
N PRO A 54 10.08 1.66 3.87
CA PRO A 54 10.59 0.44 4.48
C PRO A 54 9.63 -0.20 5.49
N GLU A 55 8.80 0.58 6.18
CA GLU A 55 7.77 0.04 7.09
C GLU A 55 6.74 -0.80 6.33
N ASP A 56 6.09 -0.22 5.31
CA ASP A 56 5.10 -0.92 4.48
C ASP A 56 5.69 -2.17 3.80
N LEU A 57 6.90 -2.05 3.23
CA LEU A 57 7.56 -3.17 2.55
C LEU A 57 7.81 -4.34 3.51
N ARG A 58 8.32 -4.07 4.72
CA ARG A 58 8.52 -5.11 5.73
C ARG A 58 7.21 -5.75 6.17
N LEU A 59 6.12 -4.99 6.27
CA LEU A 59 4.80 -5.52 6.63
C LEU A 59 4.33 -6.52 5.56
N VAL A 60 4.29 -6.13 4.29
CA VAL A 60 3.76 -7.00 3.22
C VAL A 60 4.66 -8.22 2.96
N GLU A 61 5.98 -8.06 3.04
CA GLU A 61 6.92 -9.18 2.92
C GLU A 61 6.80 -10.18 4.07
N SER A 62 6.56 -9.69 5.29
CA SER A 62 6.32 -10.54 6.46
C SER A 62 5.00 -11.29 6.33
N VAL A 63 3.93 -10.61 5.90
CA VAL A 63 2.62 -11.23 5.63
C VAL A 63 2.74 -12.34 4.58
N GLN A 64 3.42 -12.09 3.46
CA GLN A 64 3.61 -13.09 2.39
C GLN A 64 4.36 -14.34 2.89
N LYS A 65 5.33 -14.18 3.80
CA LYS A 65 6.02 -15.33 4.43
C LYS A 65 5.09 -16.05 5.41
N GLY A 66 4.36 -15.29 6.23
CA GLY A 66 3.49 -15.82 7.29
C GLY A 66 2.31 -16.64 6.78
N LEU A 67 1.67 -16.23 5.68
CA LEU A 67 0.50 -16.90 5.12
C LEU A 67 0.81 -18.31 4.58
N LYS A 68 2.08 -18.66 4.35
CA LYS A 68 2.52 -20.00 3.94
C LYS A 68 2.64 -20.97 5.12
N SER A 69 2.59 -20.47 6.36
CA SER A 69 2.68 -21.30 7.55
C SER A 69 1.45 -22.18 7.70
N ARG A 70 1.64 -23.45 8.04
CA ARG A 70 0.53 -24.36 8.43
C ARG A 70 -0.25 -23.89 9.67
N GLY A 71 0.32 -22.97 10.45
CA GLY A 71 -0.36 -22.33 11.58
C GLY A 71 -1.40 -21.30 11.15
N TYR A 72 -1.29 -20.78 9.93
CA TYR A 72 -2.28 -19.89 9.35
C TYR A 72 -3.45 -20.72 8.80
N ARG A 73 -4.66 -20.47 9.32
CA ARG A 73 -5.84 -21.34 9.12
C ARG A 73 -6.58 -21.11 7.78
N GLY A 74 -5.89 -20.56 6.79
CA GLY A 74 -6.41 -20.30 5.44
C GLY A 74 -6.80 -18.84 5.18
N GLN A 75 -7.64 -18.23 6.03
CA GLN A 75 -8.11 -16.84 5.85
C GLN A 75 -8.01 -16.01 7.13
N GLY A 76 -7.76 -14.71 6.96
CA GLY A 76 -7.75 -13.72 8.02
C GLY A 76 -9.10 -13.02 8.14
N ARG A 77 -9.52 -12.71 9.36
CA ARG A 77 -10.75 -11.95 9.58
C ARG A 77 -10.53 -10.49 9.20
N ILE A 78 -11.35 -9.98 8.26
CA ILE A 78 -11.43 -8.55 7.98
C ILE A 78 -12.16 -7.88 9.14
N MET A 79 -11.48 -6.95 9.81
CA MET A 79 -11.94 -6.24 11.00
C MET A 79 -12.72 -4.96 10.61
N ALA A 80 -13.87 -5.16 9.96
CA ALA A 80 -14.80 -4.08 9.63
C ALA A 80 -15.72 -3.75 10.82
N ASP A 81 -15.83 -2.47 11.17
CA ASP A 81 -16.82 -1.96 12.11
C ASP A 81 -18.11 -1.50 11.41
N ASP A 82 -19.15 -1.24 12.21
CA ASP A 82 -20.47 -0.78 11.77
C ASP A 82 -20.53 0.73 11.47
N LYS A 83 -19.50 1.48 11.86
CA LYS A 83 -19.45 2.95 11.76
C LYS A 83 -18.69 3.45 10.54
N GLY A 84 -17.96 2.58 9.84
CA GLY A 84 -17.05 2.98 8.77
C GLY A 84 -15.92 3.87 9.29
N SER A 85 -15.38 3.56 10.47
CA SER A 85 -14.35 4.41 11.10
C SER A 85 -13.05 4.40 10.30
N GLY A 86 -12.15 5.34 10.61
CA GLY A 86 -10.83 5.43 9.98
C GLY A 86 -9.90 4.23 10.21
N ILE A 87 -10.25 3.30 11.10
CA ILE A 87 -9.50 2.05 11.34
C ILE A 87 -10.25 0.80 10.83
N SER A 88 -11.39 0.98 10.17
CA SER A 88 -12.24 -0.11 9.67
C SER A 88 -11.65 -0.72 8.40
N GLU A 89 -11.55 -2.05 8.32
CA GLU A 89 -10.92 -2.75 7.18
C GLU A 89 -11.88 -3.08 6.01
N HIS A 90 -13.09 -2.51 5.98
CA HIS A 90 -14.11 -2.82 4.96
C HIS A 90 -13.64 -2.56 3.51
N GLY A 91 -12.65 -1.67 3.29
CA GLY A 91 -12.01 -1.47 1.99
C GLY A 91 -11.33 -2.74 1.44
N ILE A 92 -10.77 -3.58 2.31
CA ILE A 92 -10.20 -4.89 1.95
C ILE A 92 -11.30 -5.80 1.38
N ALA A 93 -12.46 -5.84 2.03
CA ALA A 93 -13.59 -6.63 1.57
C ALA A 93 -14.10 -6.16 0.19
N HIS A 94 -14.16 -4.84 -0.02
CA HIS A 94 -14.54 -4.28 -1.33
C HIS A 94 -13.59 -4.74 -2.44
N PHE A 95 -12.27 -4.62 -2.23
CA PHE A 95 -11.27 -5.06 -3.20
C PHE A 95 -11.36 -6.57 -3.50
N HIS A 96 -11.39 -7.42 -2.48
CA HIS A 96 -11.47 -8.87 -2.69
C HIS A 96 -12.78 -9.30 -3.35
N ASN A 97 -13.88 -8.59 -3.13
CA ASN A 97 -15.14 -8.84 -3.86
C ASN A 97 -15.01 -8.54 -5.36
N LEU A 98 -14.22 -7.54 -5.76
CA LEU A 98 -13.95 -7.28 -7.18
C LEU A 98 -13.08 -8.40 -7.78
N VAL A 99 -12.05 -8.83 -7.04
CA VAL A 99 -11.17 -9.94 -7.45
C VAL A 99 -11.97 -11.24 -7.60
N ALA A 100 -12.82 -11.57 -6.63
CA ALA A 100 -13.61 -12.81 -6.64
C ALA A 100 -14.49 -12.94 -7.89
N LYS A 101 -15.02 -11.82 -8.41
CA LYS A 101 -15.82 -11.82 -9.65
C LYS A 101 -15.03 -12.30 -10.87
N VAL A 102 -13.72 -12.11 -10.87
CA VAL A 102 -12.84 -12.55 -11.97
C VAL A 102 -12.56 -14.05 -11.90
N PHE A 103 -12.72 -14.68 -10.72
CA PHE A 103 -12.48 -16.11 -10.50
C PHE A 103 -13.77 -16.95 -10.42
N GLN A 104 -14.91 -16.41 -10.86
CA GLN A 104 -16.20 -17.11 -10.91
C GLN A 104 -16.52 -17.75 -12.27
N GLU A 105 -15.55 -17.77 -13.19
CA GLU A 105 -15.57 -18.60 -14.42
C GLU A 105 -15.14 -20.04 -14.14
#